data_AF-A0A7K1LU07-F1
#
_entry.id   AF-A0A7K1LU07-F1
#
_cell.length_a   1.000
_cell.length_b   1.000
_cell.length_c   1.000
_cell.angle_alpha   90.00
_cell.angle_beta   90.00
_cell.angle_gamma   90.00
#
_symmetry.space_group_name_H-M   'P 1'
#
loop_
_entity.id
_entity.type
_entity.pdbx_description
1 polymer ?
#
loop_
_entity_poly.entity_id
_entity_poly.type
_entity_poly.pdbx_seq_one_letter_code
_entity_poly.pdbx_strand_id
1 'polypeptide(L)'
;MEQSSHFSWRYPLALAAVLVLSACGKAPETTQGMAAPKVSVAEVIEQPLNEWDEFTGRLEAPESVELRPRVSGYIDRVAFHEGALVKKGDLLFQIDPRPFEAEVKR
;
A
#
# COMPACT_ATOMS: atom_id res chain seq x y z
N MET A 1 6.75 91.84 -56.65
CA MET A 1 6.23 90.88 -57.65
C MET A 1 7.44 90.23 -58.32
N GLU A 2 8.27 89.39 -57.69
CA GLU A 2 8.07 88.23 -56.79
C GLU A 2 7.11 87.18 -57.37
N GLN A 3 7.71 86.16 -58.00
CA GLN A 3 7.24 84.82 -58.39
C GLN A 3 8.11 84.41 -59.60
N SER A 4 8.79 83.28 -59.72
CA SER A 4 8.71 82.00 -59.03
C SER A 4 9.97 81.17 -59.36
N SER A 5 10.85 80.95 -58.37
CA SER A 5 12.04 80.08 -58.48
C SER A 5 11.89 78.76 -57.72
N HIS A 6 10.66 78.41 -57.32
CA HIS A 6 10.37 77.24 -56.47
C HIS A 6 10.13 75.92 -57.23
N PHE A 7 10.10 75.91 -58.56
CA PHE A 7 9.69 74.70 -59.31
C PHE A 7 10.84 73.68 -59.51
N SER A 8 12.09 74.13 -59.62
CA SER A 8 13.24 73.27 -59.93
C SER A 8 13.86 72.57 -58.71
N TRP A 9 13.61 73.02 -57.48
CA TRP A 9 14.19 72.43 -56.25
C TRP A 9 13.30 71.37 -55.57
N ARG A 10 12.06 71.16 -56.04
CA ARG A 10 11.13 70.19 -55.43
C ARG A 10 11.40 68.74 -55.85
N TYR A 11 11.95 68.55 -57.05
CA TYR A 11 12.27 67.24 -57.61
C TYR A 11 13.40 66.49 -56.86
N PRO A 12 14.57 67.09 -56.54
CA PRO A 12 15.61 66.37 -55.79
C PRO A 12 15.21 66.08 -54.35
N LEU A 13 14.37 66.93 -53.74
CA LEU A 13 13.88 66.73 -52.37
C LEU A 13 12.92 65.53 -52.26
N ALA A 14 12.06 65.35 -53.28
CA ALA A 14 11.15 64.21 -53.35
C ALA A 14 11.89 62.88 -53.55
N LEU A 15 12.96 62.87 -54.36
CA LEU A 15 13.78 61.68 -54.60
C LEU A 15 14.54 61.24 -53.33
N ALA A 16 15.08 62.21 -52.57
CA ALA A 16 15.75 61.94 -51.30
C ALA A 16 14.77 61.37 -50.25
N ALA A 17 13.53 61.86 -50.20
CA ALA A 17 12.52 61.36 -49.28
C ALA A 17 12.14 59.88 -49.57
N VAL A 18 12.04 59.50 -50.85
CA VAL A 18 11.74 58.11 -51.24
C VAL A 18 12.89 57.15 -50.86
N LEU A 19 14.14 57.59 -50.98
CA LEU A 19 15.32 56.82 -50.58
C LEU A 19 15.38 56.59 -49.06
N VAL A 20 15.03 57.60 -48.26
CA VAL A 20 14.99 57.48 -46.79
C VAL A 20 13.86 56.54 -46.34
N LEU A 21 12.71 56.54 -47.02
CA LEU A 21 11.62 55.62 -46.71
C LEU A 21 11.93 54.14 -47.04
N SER A 22 12.78 53.87 -48.04
CA SER A 22 13.20 52.48 -48.34
C SER A 22 14.31 51.93 -47.42
N ALA A 23 14.97 52.80 -46.65
CA ALA A 23 16.03 52.39 -45.71
C ALA A 23 15.49 52.01 -44.31
N CYS A 24 14.23 52.33 -44.00
CA CYS A 24 13.62 52.03 -42.71
C CYS A 24 12.69 50.81 -42.82
N GLY A 25 13.28 49.61 -42.89
CA GLY A 25 12.48 48.39 -43.01
C GLY A 25 13.30 47.12 -43.11
N LYS A 26 14.03 46.78 -42.04
CA LYS A 26 14.50 45.42 -41.72
C LYS A 26 15.09 45.40 -40.31
N ALA A 27 14.31 44.93 -39.35
CA ALA A 27 14.83 44.48 -38.06
C ALA A 27 15.32 43.02 -38.23
N PRO A 28 16.49 42.64 -37.67
CA PRO A 28 16.91 41.25 -37.68
C PRO A 28 16.02 40.45 -36.73
N GLU A 29 15.34 39.43 -37.25
CA GLU A 29 14.62 38.48 -36.42
C GLU A 29 15.62 37.59 -35.67
N THR A 30 15.75 37.81 -34.37
CA THR A 30 16.37 36.83 -33.46
C THR A 30 15.26 36.08 -32.73
N THR A 31 14.85 34.95 -33.28
CA THR A 31 14.15 33.91 -32.50
C THR A 31 14.86 32.58 -32.68
N GLN A 32 15.97 32.41 -31.97
CA GLN A 32 16.41 31.07 -31.58
C GLN A 32 15.78 30.77 -30.22
N GLY A 33 14.58 30.21 -30.23
CA GLY A 33 14.00 29.59 -29.05
C GLY A 33 14.88 28.41 -28.63
N MET A 34 15.46 28.49 -27.43
CA MET A 34 16.25 27.40 -26.85
C MET A 34 15.35 26.18 -26.69
N ALA A 35 15.71 25.06 -27.33
CA ALA A 35 14.95 23.82 -27.24
C ALA A 35 14.87 23.34 -25.78
N ALA A 36 13.66 23.06 -25.30
CA ALA A 36 13.44 22.61 -23.94
C ALA A 36 14.25 21.31 -23.67
N PRO A 37 14.89 21.19 -22.49
CA PRO A 37 15.68 20.01 -22.16
C PRO A 37 14.78 18.77 -22.13
N LYS A 38 15.21 17.71 -22.81
CA LYS A 38 14.49 16.43 -22.82
C LYS A 38 14.64 15.78 -21.44
N VAL A 39 13.52 15.43 -20.83
CA VAL A 39 13.46 14.72 -19.55
C VAL A 39 12.85 13.34 -19.75
N SER A 40 13.31 12.38 -18.96
CA SER A 40 12.73 11.03 -18.94
C SER A 40 11.49 11.01 -18.07
N VAL A 41 10.40 10.42 -18.56
CA VAL A 41 9.15 10.24 -17.83
C VAL A 41 8.71 8.80 -17.93
N ALA A 42 7.95 8.34 -16.94
CA ALA A 42 7.30 7.04 -16.91
C ALA A 42 5.79 7.24 -16.72
N GLU A 43 5.00 6.34 -17.31
CA GLU A 43 3.55 6.32 -17.18
C GLU A 43 3.15 5.69 -15.84
N VAL A 44 2.17 6.29 -15.15
CA VAL A 44 1.65 5.76 -13.89
C VAL A 44 0.66 4.65 -14.21
N ILE A 45 0.92 3.44 -13.70
CA ILE A 45 0.04 2.29 -13.87
C ILE A 45 -0.63 2.00 -12.53
N GLU A 46 -1.96 2.01 -12.51
CA GLU A 46 -2.75 1.60 -11.35
C GLU A 46 -3.08 0.11 -11.45
N GLN A 47 -2.75 -0.65 -10.41
CA GLN A 47 -3.08 -2.07 -10.32
C GLN A 47 -3.59 -2.39 -8.92
N PRO A 48 -4.60 -3.26 -8.80
CA PRO A 48 -5.06 -3.72 -7.49
C PRO A 48 -3.94 -4.51 -6.81
N LEU A 49 -3.56 -4.07 -5.61
CA LEU A 49 -2.60 -4.75 -4.75
C LEU A 49 -3.35 -5.37 -3.57
N ASN A 50 -3.17 -6.67 -3.37
CA ASN A 50 -3.62 -7.33 -2.14
C ASN A 50 -2.47 -7.32 -1.15
N GLU A 51 -2.62 -6.56 -0.08
CA GLU A 51 -1.71 -6.56 1.06
C GLU A 51 -1.98 -7.80 1.92
N TRP A 52 -0.91 -8.47 2.34
CA TRP A 52 -0.98 -9.64 3.19
C TRP A 52 -0.12 -9.41 4.43
N ASP A 53 -0.69 -9.73 5.59
CA ASP A 53 0.02 -9.72 6.86
C ASP A 53 0.34 -11.15 7.29
N GLU A 54 1.56 -11.33 7.81
CA GLU A 54 2.01 -12.61 8.36
C GLU A 54 2.19 -12.48 9.87
N PHE A 55 1.55 -13.39 10.61
CA PHE A 55 1.63 -13.44 12.07
C PHE A 55 2.08 -14.81 12.53
N THR A 56 2.94 -14.82 13.55
CA THR A 56 3.30 -16.05 14.24
C THR A 56 2.28 -16.36 15.33
N GLY A 57 2.00 -17.64 15.54
CA GLY A 57 1.02 -18.08 16.53
C GLY A 57 1.37 -19.46 17.09
N ARG A 58 0.72 -19.81 18.21
CA ARG A 58 0.80 -21.13 18.82
C ARG A 58 -0.61 -21.70 18.93
N LEU A 59 -0.72 -23.01 18.72
CA LEU A 59 -1.96 -23.74 18.93
C LEU A 59 -2.07 -24.19 20.38
N GLU A 60 -3.25 -24.04 20.95
CA GLU A 60 -3.60 -24.53 22.29
C GLU A 60 -4.90 -25.32 22.23
N ALA A 61 -5.08 -26.23 23.20
CA ALA A 61 -6.30 -26.99 23.31
C ALA A 61 -7.45 -26.06 23.74
N PRO A 62 -8.65 -26.15 23.12
CA PRO A 62 -9.79 -25.32 23.51
C PRO A 62 -10.23 -25.59 24.95
N GLU A 63 -10.10 -26.84 25.39
CA GLU A 63 -10.37 -27.27 26.75
C GLU A 63 -9.26 -28.21 27.20
N SER A 64 -8.74 -27.99 28.41
CA SER A 64 -7.80 -28.88 29.08
C SER A 64 -8.31 -29.14 30.49
N VAL A 65 -8.33 -30.41 30.89
CA VAL A 65 -8.83 -30.83 32.20
C VAL A 65 -7.78 -31.69 32.89
N GLU A 66 -7.51 -31.35 34.16
CA GLU A 66 -6.67 -32.17 35.03
C GLU A 66 -7.56 -33.11 35.83
N LEU A 67 -7.34 -34.41 35.70
CA LEU A 67 -8.09 -35.43 36.44
C LEU A 67 -7.53 -35.54 37.86
N ARG A 68 -8.36 -35.17 38.84
CA ARG A 68 -8.01 -35.26 40.26
C ARG A 68 -8.96 -36.21 41.00
N PRO A 69 -8.45 -37.13 41.83
CA PRO A 69 -9.30 -38.01 42.62
C PRO A 69 -10.05 -37.20 43.68
N ARG A 70 -11.35 -37.49 43.86
CA ARG A 70 -12.19 -36.82 44.87
C ARG A 70 -12.14 -37.50 46.23
N VAL A 71 -11.65 -38.73 46.28
CA VAL A 71 -11.52 -39.55 47.49
C VAL A 71 -10.15 -40.20 47.49
N SER A 72 -9.63 -40.51 48.69
CA SER A 72 -8.40 -41.27 48.85
C SER A 72 -8.66 -42.75 48.61
N GLY A 73 -7.66 -43.46 48.09
CA GLY A 73 -7.73 -44.90 47.88
C GLY A 73 -6.68 -45.39 46.90
N TYR A 74 -6.56 -46.71 46.79
CA TYR A 74 -5.70 -47.34 45.80
C TYR A 74 -6.42 -47.47 44.47
N ILE A 75 -5.68 -47.29 43.37
CA ILE A 75 -6.21 -47.54 42.02
C ILE A 75 -6.30 -49.05 41.82
N ASP A 76 -7.51 -49.55 41.59
CA ASP A 76 -7.78 -50.96 41.27
C ASP A 76 -7.62 -51.22 39.77
N ARG A 77 -8.11 -50.30 38.92
CA ARG A 77 -8.06 -50.45 37.46
C ARG A 77 -7.94 -49.11 36.72
N VAL A 78 -7.15 -49.10 35.65
CA VAL A 78 -7.18 -48.09 34.58
C VAL A 78 -8.03 -48.64 33.43
N ALA A 79 -9.09 -47.93 33.05
CA ALA A 79 -10.12 -48.43 32.15
C ALA A 79 -10.09 -47.82 30.74
N PHE A 80 -8.95 -47.24 30.35
CA PHE A 80 -8.72 -46.69 29.01
C PHE A 80 -7.30 -46.99 28.55
N HIS A 81 -7.06 -46.83 27.24
CA HIS A 81 -5.72 -46.90 26.65
C HIS A 81 -5.14 -45.49 26.48
N GLU A 82 -3.84 -45.35 26.74
CA GLU A 82 -3.15 -44.06 26.57
C GLU A 82 -3.31 -43.53 25.13
N GLY A 83 -3.65 -42.25 25.01
CA GLY A 83 -3.92 -41.60 23.72
C GLY A 83 -5.27 -41.91 23.08
N ALA A 84 -6.12 -42.75 23.71
CA ALA A 84 -7.46 -43.01 23.20
C ALA A 84 -8.38 -41.79 23.35
N LEU A 85 -9.32 -41.65 22.41
CA LEU A 85 -10.42 -40.70 22.53
C LEU A 85 -11.45 -41.24 23.53
N VAL A 86 -11.73 -40.46 24.58
CA VAL A 86 -12.71 -40.77 25.61
C VAL A 86 -13.82 -39.73 25.60
N LYS A 87 -15.03 -40.13 26.02
CA LYS A 87 -16.19 -39.27 26.13
C LYS A 87 -16.44 -38.87 27.58
N LYS A 88 -17.18 -37.79 27.76
CA LYS A 88 -17.64 -37.35 29.08
C LYS A 88 -18.48 -38.45 29.72
N GLY A 89 -18.10 -38.85 30.93
CA GLY A 89 -18.80 -39.88 31.71
C GLY A 89 -18.21 -41.28 31.57
N ASP A 90 -17.23 -41.48 30.68
CA ASP A 90 -16.53 -42.75 30.57
C ASP A 90 -15.75 -43.06 31.86
N LEU A 91 -15.72 -44.34 32.24
CA LEU A 91 -14.91 -44.79 33.37
C LEU A 91 -13.44 -44.74 32.97
N LEU A 92 -12.67 -43.88 33.64
CA LEU A 92 -11.23 -43.73 33.39
C LEU A 92 -10.41 -44.50 34.43
N PHE A 93 -10.76 -44.36 35.71
CA PHE A 93 -10.07 -44.98 36.83
C PHE A 93 -11.07 -45.54 37.83
N GLN A 94 -10.82 -46.76 38.28
CA GLN A 94 -11.55 -47.39 39.38
C GLN A 94 -10.69 -47.33 40.64
N ILE A 95 -11.19 -46.68 41.68
CA ILE A 95 -10.62 -46.73 43.04
C ILE A 95 -11.19 -47.97 43.73
N ASP A 96 -10.38 -48.66 44.55
CA ASP A 96 -10.79 -49.82 45.33
C ASP A 96 -12.09 -49.54 46.11
N PRO A 97 -13.21 -50.23 45.78
CA PRO A 97 -14.51 -49.93 46.35
C PRO A 97 -14.70 -50.56 47.74
N ARG A 98 -13.90 -51.57 48.12
CA ARG A 98 -14.09 -52.34 49.37
C ARG A 98 -14.23 -51.47 50.64
N PRO A 99 -13.37 -50.47 50.91
CA PRO A 99 -13.54 -49.62 52.09
C PRO A 99 -14.82 -48.78 52.03
N PHE A 100 -15.21 -48.30 50.86
CA PHE A 100 -16.42 -47.49 50.68
C PHE A 100 -17.69 -48.34 50.81
N GLU A 101 -17.70 -49.56 50.25
CA GLU A 101 -18.82 -50.49 50.40
C GLU A 101 -19.02 -50.94 51.85
N ALA A 102 -17.93 -51.16 52.59
CA ALA A 102 -18.01 -51.49 54.00
C ALA A 102 -18.58 -50.34 54.84
N GLU A 103 -18.21 -49.10 54.52
CA GLU A 103 -18.72 -47.90 55.21
C GLU A 103 -20.21 -47.66 54.95
N VAL A 104 -20.69 -47.86 53.71
CA VAL A 104 -22.11 -47.69 53.35
C VAL A 104 -23.00 -48.78 53.96
N LYS A 105 -22.46 -49.97 54.24
CA LYS A 105 -23.20 -51.09 54.86
C LYS A 105 -23.37 -50.95 56.38
N ARG A 106 -22.73 -49.96 57.02
CA ARG A 106 -22.88 -49.67 58.44
C ARG A 106 -24.24 -49.01 58.72
#